data_AF-T0LK21-F1
#
_entry.id   AF-T0LK21-F1
#
_cell.length_a   1.000
_cell.length_b   1.000
_cell.length_c   1.000
_cell.angle_alpha   90.00
_cell.angle_beta   90.00
_cell.angle_gamma   90.00
#
_symmetry.space_group_name_H-M   'P 1'
#
loop_
_entity.id
_entity.type
_entity.pdbx_description
1 polymer ?
#
loop_
_entity_poly.entity_id
_entity_poly.type
_entity_poly.pdbx_seq_one_letter_code
_entity_poly.pdbx_strand_id
1 'polypeptide(L)'
;MASASPTSDSTAAEKAYKEAASPAPEHPAPWSNISAIKFKQGDYAGSLKNLEKPLCLSSDEPENGPKKQKLYTRMVKCHLHSLSLSKASQAVEALSDDASGKDLQAAFKEMESLRSSALDADKSRENIFGPPA
;
A
#
# COMPACT_ATOMS: atom_id res chain seq x y z
N MET A 1 -35.66 1.72 -8.36
CA MET A 1 -34.77 1.52 -7.19
C MET A 1 -33.39 2.01 -7.60
N ALA A 2 -32.90 3.09 -6.99
CA ALA A 2 -31.62 3.69 -7.35
C ALA A 2 -30.48 2.79 -6.86
N SER A 3 -29.63 2.31 -7.77
CA SER A 3 -28.33 1.76 -7.38
C SER A 3 -27.45 2.93 -6.95
N ALA A 4 -27.30 3.11 -5.64
CA ALA A 4 -26.24 3.97 -5.12
C ALA A 4 -24.91 3.39 -5.65
N SER A 5 -24.25 4.13 -6.55
CA SER A 5 -22.96 3.73 -7.07
C SER A 5 -21.97 3.62 -5.90
N PRO A 6 -21.12 2.57 -5.81
CA PRO A 6 -20.18 2.37 -4.68
C PRO A 6 -19.20 3.53 -4.46
N THR A 7 -19.12 4.45 -5.42
CA THR A 7 -18.40 5.72 -5.36
C THR A 7 -19.05 6.73 -4.41
N SER A 8 -20.38 6.76 -4.31
CA SER A 8 -21.12 7.76 -3.52
C SER A 8 -20.85 7.62 -2.03
N ASP A 9 -20.95 6.40 -1.47
CA ASP A 9 -20.77 6.17 -0.04
C ASP A 9 -19.33 6.41 0.43
N SER A 10 -18.36 6.07 -0.42
CA SER A 10 -16.93 6.28 -0.12
C SER A 10 -16.57 7.78 -0.04
N THR A 11 -17.21 8.63 -0.85
CA THR A 11 -16.98 10.09 -0.80
C THR A 11 -17.59 10.74 0.45
N ALA A 12 -18.77 10.30 0.87
CA ALA A 12 -19.39 10.76 2.12
C ALA A 12 -18.56 10.35 3.34
N ALA A 13 -18.05 9.12 3.37
CA ALA A 13 -17.18 8.64 4.44
C ALA A 13 -15.87 9.42 4.50
N GLU A 14 -15.23 9.70 3.37
CA GLU A 14 -14.01 10.52 3.33
C GLU A 14 -14.26 11.92 3.89
N LYS A 15 -15.39 12.55 3.55
CA LYS A 15 -15.78 13.87 4.08
C LYS A 15 -15.95 13.83 5.60
N ALA A 16 -16.67 12.84 6.12
CA ALA A 16 -16.88 12.67 7.56
C ALA A 16 -15.55 12.49 8.33
N TYR A 17 -14.61 11.71 7.79
CA TYR A 17 -13.29 11.56 8.42
C TYR A 17 -12.43 12.83 8.35
N LYS A 18 -12.55 13.63 7.29
CA LYS A 18 -11.88 14.95 7.23
C LYS A 18 -12.44 15.91 8.27
N GLU A 19 -13.76 15.92 8.44
CA GLU A 19 -14.42 16.71 9.49
C GLU A 19 -13.98 16.25 10.89
N ALA A 20 -13.88 14.93 11.12
CA ALA A 20 -13.37 14.38 12.39
C ALA A 20 -11.87 14.66 12.63
N ALA A 21 -11.06 14.77 11.58
CA ALA A 21 -9.65 15.13 11.69
C ALA A 21 -9.43 16.61 12.01
N SER A 22 -10.40 17.48 11.73
CA SER A 22 -10.28 18.93 11.94
C SER A 22 -10.10 19.33 13.42
N PRO A 23 -10.93 18.83 14.38
CA PRO A 23 -10.74 19.15 15.80
C PRO A 23 -9.63 18.33 16.47
N ALA A 24 -9.17 17.23 15.86
CA ALA A 24 -8.16 16.33 16.43
C ALA A 24 -7.14 15.90 15.35
N PRO A 25 -6.29 16.83 14.87
CA PRO A 25 -5.37 16.54 13.77
C PRO A 25 -4.30 15.49 14.13
N GLU A 26 -4.01 15.35 15.42
CA GLU A 26 -3.05 14.40 15.99
C GLU A 26 -3.65 13.02 16.26
N HIS A 27 -4.95 12.83 16.05
CA HIS A 27 -5.56 11.51 16.21
C HIS A 27 -5.29 10.67 14.93
N PRO A 28 -4.68 9.48 15.02
CA PRO A 28 -4.27 8.71 13.84
C PRO A 28 -5.44 8.04 13.10
N ALA A 29 -6.56 7.75 13.78
CA ALA A 29 -7.63 6.94 13.20
C ALA A 29 -8.32 7.56 11.95
N PRO A 30 -8.69 8.85 11.91
CA PRO A 30 -9.26 9.46 10.71
C PRO A 30 -8.37 9.30 9.47
N TRP A 31 -7.07 9.54 9.60
CA TRP A 31 -6.10 9.40 8.50
C TRP A 31 -5.93 7.94 8.05
N SER A 32 -5.92 7.01 9.01
CA SER A 32 -5.95 5.56 8.72
C SER A 32 -7.21 5.15 7.97
N ASN A 33 -8.38 5.72 8.29
CA ASN A 33 -9.62 5.38 7.59
C ASN A 33 -9.68 6.02 6.20
N ILE A 34 -9.20 7.26 6.04
CA ILE A 34 -9.09 7.91 4.71
C ILE A 34 -8.18 7.10 3.79
N SER A 35 -7.01 6.66 4.25
CA SER A 35 -6.14 5.80 3.42
C SER A 35 -6.82 4.48 3.04
N ALA A 36 -7.63 3.88 3.91
CA ALA A 36 -8.42 2.69 3.56
C ALA A 36 -9.42 2.96 2.43
N ILE A 37 -10.09 4.11 2.46
CA ILE A 37 -11.03 4.54 1.41
C ILE A 37 -10.28 4.73 0.10
N LYS A 38 -9.18 5.51 0.11
CA LYS A 38 -8.35 5.75 -1.08
C LYS A 38 -7.82 4.45 -1.69
N PHE A 39 -7.36 3.52 -0.86
CA PHE A 39 -6.93 2.21 -1.32
C PHE A 39 -8.05 1.45 -2.06
N LYS A 40 -9.27 1.43 -1.50
CA LYS A 40 -10.42 0.78 -2.14
C LYS A 40 -10.84 1.47 -3.44
N GLN A 41 -10.59 2.76 -3.58
CA GLN A 41 -10.84 3.53 -4.80
C GLN A 41 -9.75 3.33 -5.87
N GLY A 42 -8.68 2.58 -5.56
CA GLY A 42 -7.51 2.44 -6.44
C GLY A 42 -6.58 3.65 -6.44
N ASP A 43 -6.85 4.66 -5.61
CA ASP A 43 -5.97 5.80 -5.41
C ASP A 43 -4.85 5.42 -4.43
N TYR A 44 -3.89 4.63 -4.94
CA TYR A 44 -2.77 4.13 -4.14
C TYR A 44 -1.85 5.27 -3.68
N ALA A 45 -1.65 6.30 -4.51
CA ALA A 45 -0.84 7.46 -4.14
C ALA A 45 -1.50 8.27 -3.01
N GLY A 46 -2.80 8.54 -3.11
CA GLY A 46 -3.58 9.19 -2.06
C GLY A 46 -3.66 8.36 -0.79
N SER A 47 -3.74 7.03 -0.90
CA SER A 47 -3.66 6.12 0.24
C SER A 47 -2.33 6.27 0.98
N LEU A 48 -1.20 6.19 0.27
CA LEU A 48 0.14 6.32 0.85
C LEU A 48 0.33 7.65 1.58
N LYS A 49 -0.10 8.77 0.98
CA LYS A 49 -0.04 10.10 1.62
C LYS A 49 -0.80 10.16 2.94
N ASN A 50 -1.93 9.45 3.04
CA ASN A 50 -2.73 9.39 4.27
C ASN A 50 -2.25 8.33 5.28
N LEU A 51 -1.25 7.49 4.92
CA LEU A 51 -0.59 6.56 5.84
C LEU A 51 0.59 7.20 6.59
N GLU A 52 1.20 8.25 6.06
CA GLU A 52 2.35 8.94 6.69
C GLU A 52 2.00 9.48 8.09
N LYS A 53 0.88 10.22 8.20
CA LYS A 53 0.42 10.78 9.48
C LYS A 53 0.17 9.72 10.56
N PRO A 54 -0.67 8.69 10.35
CA PRO A 54 -0.95 7.73 11.40
C PRO A 54 0.28 6.90 11.78
N LEU A 55 1.22 6.65 10.86
CA LEU A 55 2.50 6.01 11.19
C LEU A 55 3.36 6.89 12.10
N CYS A 56 3.47 8.19 11.81
CA CYS A 56 4.19 9.15 12.64
C CYS A 56 3.55 9.33 14.03
N LEU A 57 2.22 9.42 14.08
CA LEU A 57 1.46 9.67 15.31
C LEU A 57 1.29 8.41 16.19
N SER A 58 1.52 7.21 15.66
CA SER A 58 1.45 5.96 16.44
C SER A 58 2.76 5.61 17.12
N SER A 59 3.61 6.59 17.44
CA SER A 59 4.94 6.35 18.01
C SER A 59 4.89 5.56 19.33
N ASP A 60 3.84 5.75 20.13
CA ASP A 60 3.64 5.06 21.41
C ASP A 60 3.08 3.61 21.28
N GLU A 61 2.64 3.20 20.08
CA GLU A 61 2.14 1.84 19.87
C GLU A 61 3.30 0.86 19.61
N PRO A 62 3.22 -0.39 20.09
CA PRO A 62 4.17 -1.43 19.74
C PRO A 62 4.33 -1.52 18.23
N GLU A 63 5.56 -1.69 17.75
CA GLU A 63 5.87 -1.78 16.31
C GLU A 63 5.05 -2.86 15.60
N ASN A 64 4.88 -4.01 16.26
CA ASN A 64 4.05 -5.13 15.81
C ASN A 64 2.59 -5.05 16.27
N GLY A 65 2.15 -3.89 16.75
CA GLY A 65 0.79 -3.65 17.20
C GLY A 65 -0.22 -3.74 16.05
N PRO A 66 -1.46 -4.19 16.32
CA PRO A 66 -2.45 -4.44 15.27
C PRO A 66 -2.83 -3.18 14.47
N LYS A 67 -2.66 -1.98 15.06
CA LYS A 67 -2.89 -0.71 14.37
C LYS A 67 -1.80 -0.45 13.32
N LYS A 68 -0.52 -0.53 13.70
CA LYS A 68 0.63 -0.36 12.79
C LYS A 68 0.65 -1.43 11.70
N GLN A 69 0.38 -2.68 12.06
CA GLN A 69 0.33 -3.78 11.08
C GLN A 69 -0.76 -3.59 10.02
N LYS A 70 -1.93 -3.02 10.37
CA LYS A 70 -2.94 -2.62 9.38
C LYS A 70 -2.45 -1.53 8.43
N LEU A 71 -1.65 -0.58 8.91
CA LEU A 71 -1.08 0.49 8.10
C LEU A 71 0.00 -0.07 7.14
N TYR A 72 0.93 -0.87 7.65
CA TYR A 72 1.99 -1.50 6.85
C TYR A 72 1.43 -2.47 5.80
N THR A 73 0.44 -3.29 6.17
CA THR A 73 -0.29 -4.15 5.22
C THR A 73 -0.85 -3.34 4.05
N ARG A 74 -1.46 -2.18 4.33
CA ARG A 74 -1.99 -1.32 3.27
C ARG A 74 -0.88 -0.68 2.45
N MET A 75 0.21 -0.26 3.08
CA MET A 75 1.37 0.33 2.43
C MET A 75 2.02 -0.64 1.43
N VAL A 76 2.27 -1.88 1.87
CA VAL A 76 2.78 -2.97 1.01
C VAL A 76 1.86 -3.17 -0.19
N LYS A 77 0.55 -3.34 0.03
CA LYS A 77 -0.41 -3.51 -1.06
C LYS A 77 -0.42 -2.33 -2.03
N CYS A 78 -0.36 -1.08 -1.53
CA CYS A 78 -0.28 0.10 -2.39
C CYS A 78 0.97 0.08 -3.27
N HIS A 79 2.13 -0.27 -2.71
CA HIS A 79 3.39 -0.35 -3.47
C HIS A 79 3.39 -1.50 -4.48
N LEU A 80 2.83 -2.66 -4.13
CA LEU A 80 2.65 -3.78 -5.06
C LEU A 80 1.74 -3.40 -6.22
N HIS A 81 0.57 -2.80 -5.96
CA HIS A 81 -0.33 -2.34 -7.01
C HIS A 81 0.27 -1.23 -7.88
N SER A 82 1.16 -0.41 -7.32
CA SER A 82 1.89 0.64 -8.06
C SER A 82 3.21 0.15 -8.66
N LEU A 83 3.48 -1.17 -8.64
CA LEU A 83 4.71 -1.84 -9.11
C LEU A 83 6.01 -1.24 -8.56
N SER A 84 5.93 -0.57 -7.41
CA SER A 84 7.04 0.10 -6.74
C SER A 84 7.78 -0.88 -5.83
N LEU A 85 8.40 -1.91 -6.41
CA LEU A 85 8.96 -3.03 -5.66
C LEU A 85 10.04 -2.63 -4.64
N SER A 86 10.88 -1.64 -4.96
CA SER A 86 11.89 -1.12 -4.01
C SER A 86 11.26 -0.54 -2.73
N LYS A 87 10.09 0.12 -2.85
CA LYS A 87 9.35 0.63 -1.68
C LYS A 87 8.53 -0.47 -1.01
N ALA A 88 8.01 -1.44 -1.77
CA ALA A 88 7.35 -2.60 -1.22
C ALA A 88 8.30 -3.42 -0.34
N SER A 89 9.55 -3.62 -0.77
CA SER A 89 10.62 -4.29 -0.01
C SER A 89 10.81 -3.67 1.37
N GLN A 90 10.99 -2.35 1.45
CA GLN A 90 11.12 -1.64 2.73
C GLN A 90 9.86 -1.79 3.60
N ALA A 91 8.68 -1.78 2.98
CA ALA A 91 7.42 -1.88 3.71
C ALA A 91 7.15 -3.29 4.25
N VAL A 92 7.62 -4.35 3.59
CA VAL A 92 7.41 -5.74 4.07
C VAL A 92 8.29 -6.09 5.26
N GLU A 93 9.43 -5.40 5.45
CA GLU A 93 10.29 -5.55 6.63
C GLU A 93 9.58 -5.11 7.92
N ALA A 94 8.62 -4.19 7.81
CA ALA A 94 7.83 -3.72 8.95
C ALA A 94 6.61 -4.60 9.27
N LEU A 95 6.37 -5.67 8.49
CA LEU A 95 5.28 -6.62 8.76
C LEU A 95 5.69 -7.61 9.85
N SER A 96 4.73 -7.95 10.71
CA SER A 96 4.90 -8.99 11.72
C SER A 96 5.00 -10.39 11.11
N ASP A 97 5.67 -11.30 11.82
CA ASP A 97 5.85 -12.70 11.41
C ASP A 97 4.60 -13.59 11.59
N ASP A 98 3.42 -13.00 11.76
CA ASP A 98 2.16 -13.74 11.75
C ASP A 98 1.78 -14.17 10.33
N ALA A 99 0.72 -14.99 10.23
CA ALA A 99 0.28 -15.54 8.96
C ALA A 99 -0.01 -14.45 7.91
N SER A 100 -0.67 -13.35 8.30
CA SER A 100 -1.03 -12.27 7.37
C SER A 100 0.20 -11.52 6.86
N GLY A 101 1.22 -11.34 7.70
CA GLY A 101 2.47 -10.71 7.28
C GLY A 101 3.27 -11.62 6.34
N LYS A 102 3.38 -12.91 6.68
CA LYS A 102 4.05 -13.92 5.84
C LYS A 102 3.42 -14.09 4.47
N ASP A 103 2.09 -14.08 4.39
CA ASP A 103 1.37 -14.17 3.11
C ASP A 103 1.74 -13.00 2.17
N LEU A 104 1.84 -11.78 2.71
CA LEU A 104 2.23 -10.60 1.94
C LEU A 104 3.71 -10.59 1.58
N GLN A 105 4.58 -11.06 2.47
CA GLN A 105 6.01 -11.23 2.18
C GLN A 105 6.21 -12.26 1.04
N ALA A 106 5.46 -13.36 1.06
CA ALA A 106 5.49 -14.36 -0.01
C ALA A 106 5.02 -13.78 -1.35
N ALA A 107 3.89 -13.07 -1.35
CA ALA A 107 3.36 -12.41 -2.55
C ALA A 107 4.35 -11.38 -3.13
N PHE A 108 5.05 -10.62 -2.28
CA PHE A 108 6.12 -9.72 -2.71
C PHE A 108 7.28 -10.48 -3.38
N LYS A 109 7.77 -11.56 -2.75
CA LYS A 109 8.88 -12.38 -3.28
C LYS A 109 8.53 -12.99 -4.65
N GLU A 110 7.30 -13.48 -4.81
CA GLU A 110 6.83 -13.99 -6.11
C GLU A 110 6.85 -12.89 -7.18
N MET A 111 6.33 -11.70 -6.86
CA MET A 111 6.32 -10.57 -7.80
C MET A 111 7.74 -10.10 -8.16
N GLU A 112 8.66 -10.10 -7.19
CA GLU A 112 10.07 -9.77 -7.41
C GLU A 112 10.77 -10.79 -8.32
N SER A 113 10.57 -12.08 -8.07
CA SER A 113 11.11 -13.16 -8.90
C SER A 113 10.59 -13.09 -10.35
N LEU A 114 9.29 -12.84 -10.52
CA LEU A 114 8.68 -12.65 -11.85
C LEU A 114 9.27 -11.45 -12.58
N ARG A 115 9.53 -10.34 -11.88
CA ARG A 115 10.15 -9.16 -12.49
C ARG A 115 11.60 -9.42 -12.87
N SER A 116 12.38 -10.10 -12.02
CA SER A 116 13.78 -10.42 -12.32
C SER A 116 13.88 -11.30 -13.56
N SER A 117 13.09 -12.38 -13.62
CA SER A 117 13.09 -13.28 -14.78
C SER A 117 12.66 -12.58 -16.07
N ALA A 118 11.71 -11.64 -16.01
CA ALA A 118 11.31 -10.83 -17.17
C ALA A 118 12.45 -9.94 -17.67
N LEU A 119 13.22 -9.30 -16.77
CA LEU A 119 14.36 -8.46 -17.14
C LEU A 119 15.51 -9.27 -17.73
N ASP A 120 15.76 -10.47 -17.22
CA ASP A 120 16.81 -11.35 -17.74
C ASP A 120 16.44 -11.90 -19.12
N ALA A 121 15.15 -12.22 -19.34
CA ALA A 121 14.64 -12.61 -20.65
C ALA A 121 14.78 -11.48 -21.68
N ASP A 122 14.53 -10.22 -21.30
CA ASP A 122 14.66 -9.06 -22.19
C ASP A 122 16.11 -8.84 -22.65
N LYS A 123 17.06 -8.84 -21.70
CA LYS A 123 18.51 -8.76 -22.01
C LYS A 123 18.97 -9.88 -22.94
N SER A 124 18.42 -11.09 -22.76
CA SER A 124 18.76 -12.22 -23.63
C SER A 124 18.26 -12.03 -25.06
N ARG A 125 17.16 -11.30 -25.27
CA ARG A 125 16.62 -10.99 -26.61
C ARG A 125 17.44 -9.91 -27.30
N GLU A 126 17.87 -8.88 -26.59
CA GLU A 126 18.72 -7.81 -27.15
C GLU A 126 20.08 -8.36 -27.61
N ASN A 127 20.66 -9.32 -26.88
CA ASN A 127 21.95 -9.93 -27.25
C ASN A 127 21.89 -10.85 -28.47
N ILE A 128 20.71 -11.29 -28.91
CA ILE A 128 20.55 -12.15 -30.10
C ILE A 128 20.52 -11.32 -31.41
N PHE A 129 20.14 -10.04 -31.33
CA PHE A 129 20.09 -9.11 -32.46
C PHE A 129 21.32 -8.17 -32.51
N GLY A 130 22.53 -8.72 -32.34
CA GLY A 130 23.77 -7.98 -32.57
C GLY A 130 23.81 -7.35 -33.98
N PRO A 131 24.53 -6.22 -34.18
CA PRO A 131 24.49 -5.49 -35.44
C PRO A 131 24.91 -6.38 -36.61
N PRO A 132 24.23 -6.29 -37.78
CA PRO A 132 24.62 -7.06 -38.95
C PRO A 132 26.05 -6.70 -39.37
N ALA A 133 26.84 -7.74 -39.64
CA ALA A 133 28.22 -7.65 -40.13
C ALA A 133 28.31 -7.05 -41.54
#